data_AF-A0A1U7HXV0-F1
#
_entry.id   AF-A0A1U7HXV0-F1
#
_cell.length_a   1.000
_cell.length_b   1.000
_cell.length_c   1.000
_cell.angle_alpha   90.00
_cell.angle_beta   90.00
_cell.angle_gamma   90.00
#
_symmetry.space_group_name_H-M   'P 1'
#
loop_
_entity.id
_entity.type
_entity.pdbx_description
1 polymer ?
#
loop_
_entity_poly.entity_id
_entity_poly.type
_entity_poly.pdbx_seq_one_letter_code
_entity_poly.pdbx_strand_id
1 'polypeptide(L)'
;MTVKSSDSADSFLILILPVALAITFLFSTWRLLLAIAGFVALLNIFQRYRWQKWSKTLNPTFHKLIQENQGRITTLDLAMRANLSAAKAKRYLDYKAAEFGARVLEPENGSSGYFFVTARTLGSIFDDSEPPLSLPEPEFEQKTLVEDLPALEENQVQEPEENEVATPEQTTIAEAETSSPDTPTHVQVAPESLLQSELAKRLDVNSSTVYKHRSNPDFAEWSRSRDPEGIAWEYSSEEKRFFPIAVEQ
;
A
#
# COMPACT_ATOMS: atom_id res chain seq x y z
N MET A 1 -28.50 -41.45 73.64
CA MET A 1 -28.21 -40.61 72.46
C MET A 1 -26.72 -40.70 72.19
N THR A 2 -26.29 -41.07 70.99
CA THR A 2 -24.88 -41.20 70.61
C THR A 2 -24.69 -40.59 69.23
N VAL A 3 -24.31 -39.31 69.21
CA VAL A 3 -24.04 -38.57 67.95
C VAL A 3 -22.73 -39.10 67.36
N LYS A 4 -22.76 -39.56 66.11
CA LYS A 4 -21.60 -40.20 65.46
C LYS A 4 -20.86 -39.19 64.58
N SER A 5 -19.80 -38.58 65.12
CA SER A 5 -19.11 -37.44 64.51
C SER A 5 -18.04 -37.79 63.47
N SER A 6 -18.17 -38.90 62.73
CA SER A 6 -17.11 -39.42 61.85
C SER A 6 -17.07 -38.82 60.44
N ASP A 7 -18.23 -38.54 59.82
CA ASP A 7 -18.32 -38.22 58.39
C ASP A 7 -17.44 -37.04 57.93
N SER A 8 -17.21 -36.05 58.80
CA SER A 8 -16.35 -34.90 58.48
C SER A 8 -14.88 -35.31 58.30
N ALA A 9 -14.34 -36.14 59.19
CA ALA A 9 -12.93 -36.54 59.15
C ALA A 9 -12.62 -37.42 57.92
N ASP A 10 -13.51 -38.38 57.63
CA ASP A 10 -13.37 -39.26 56.47
C ASP A 10 -13.55 -38.47 55.15
N SER A 11 -14.50 -37.53 55.09
CA SER A 11 -14.66 -36.63 53.94
C SER A 11 -13.44 -35.74 53.72
N PHE A 12 -12.84 -35.20 54.78
CA PHE A 12 -11.60 -34.42 54.69
C PHE A 12 -10.43 -35.28 54.20
N LEU A 13 -10.27 -36.52 54.66
CA LEU A 13 -9.24 -37.44 54.15
C LEU A 13 -9.41 -37.73 52.65
N ILE A 14 -10.65 -38.00 52.21
CA ILE A 14 -10.98 -38.24 50.80
C ILE A 14 -10.72 -37.01 49.93
N LEU A 15 -10.91 -35.80 50.45
CA LEU A 15 -10.62 -34.54 49.74
C LEU A 15 -9.12 -34.17 49.75
N ILE A 16 -8.43 -34.40 50.87
CA ILE A 16 -7.01 -34.06 51.03
C ILE A 16 -6.11 -34.98 50.20
N LEU A 17 -6.45 -36.27 50.05
CA LEU A 17 -5.63 -37.22 49.29
C LEU A 17 -5.37 -36.79 47.81
N PRO A 18 -6.38 -36.48 46.98
CA PRO A 18 -6.15 -36.00 45.61
C PRO A 18 -5.52 -34.60 45.58
N VAL A 19 -5.83 -33.74 46.55
CA VAL A 19 -5.22 -32.40 46.64
C VAL A 19 -3.73 -32.50 46.99
N ALA A 20 -3.33 -33.41 47.87
CA ALA A 20 -1.92 -33.69 48.20
C ALA A 20 -1.17 -34.33 47.02
N LEU A 21 -1.82 -35.20 46.24
CA LEU A 21 -1.28 -35.69 44.97
C LEU A 21 -1.11 -34.56 43.95
N ALA A 22 -2.10 -33.68 43.80
CA ALA A 22 -2.00 -32.51 42.93
C ALA A 22 -0.88 -31.54 43.37
N ILE A 23 -0.72 -31.30 44.68
CA ILE A 23 0.33 -30.45 45.24
C ILE A 23 1.72 -31.08 45.08
N THR A 24 1.87 -32.39 45.29
CA THR A 24 3.17 -33.07 45.07
C THR A 24 3.53 -33.16 43.60
N PHE A 25 2.54 -33.36 42.71
CA PHE A 25 2.75 -33.25 41.25
C PHE A 25 3.15 -31.82 40.86
N LEU A 26 2.44 -30.80 41.36
CA LEU A 26 2.75 -29.39 41.14
C LEU A 26 4.17 -29.05 41.64
N PHE A 27 4.56 -29.51 42.83
CA PHE A 27 5.90 -29.28 43.39
C PHE A 27 7.01 -30.06 42.66
N SER A 28 6.69 -31.21 42.07
CA SER A 28 7.61 -31.97 41.21
C SER A 28 7.80 -31.27 39.86
N THR A 29 6.71 -30.87 39.19
CA THR A 29 6.73 -30.23 37.87
C THR A 29 7.06 -28.73 37.92
N TRP A 30 7.08 -28.09 39.10
CA TRP A 30 7.33 -26.64 39.24
C TRP A 30 8.66 -26.20 38.61
N ARG A 31 9.70 -27.05 38.65
CA ARG A 31 11.01 -26.77 38.04
C ARG A 31 10.92 -26.72 36.51
N LEU A 32 10.06 -27.55 35.91
CA LEU A 32 9.77 -27.52 34.48
C LEU A 32 8.95 -26.27 34.12
N LEU A 33 7.95 -25.92 34.93
CA LEU A 33 7.14 -24.70 34.74
C LEU A 33 8.00 -23.43 34.85
N LEU A 34 8.95 -23.37 35.80
CA LEU A 34 9.93 -22.28 35.87
C LEU A 34 10.86 -22.24 34.65
N ALA A 35 11.34 -23.39 34.17
CA ALA A 35 12.19 -23.44 32.99
C ALA A 35 11.44 -22.92 31.74
N ILE A 36 10.18 -23.32 31.56
CA ILE A 36 9.30 -22.84 30.49
C ILE A 36 9.01 -21.34 30.66
N ALA A 37 8.66 -20.88 31.86
CA ALA A 37 8.38 -19.47 32.12
C ALA A 37 9.61 -18.58 31.89
N GLY A 38 10.79 -19.02 32.34
CA GLY A 38 12.07 -18.35 32.08
C GLY A 38 12.42 -18.31 30.59
N PHE A 39 12.21 -19.41 29.86
CA PHE A 39 12.41 -19.46 28.41
C PHE A 39 11.45 -18.53 27.66
N VAL A 40 10.17 -18.50 28.03
CA VAL A 40 9.17 -17.56 27.50
C VAL A 40 9.54 -16.10 27.82
N ALA A 41 10.05 -15.82 29.02
CA ALA A 41 10.54 -14.50 29.38
C ALA A 41 11.76 -14.09 28.53
N LEU A 42 12.75 -14.97 28.33
CA LEU A 42 13.88 -14.73 27.43
C LEU A 42 13.42 -14.48 25.99
N LEU A 43 12.49 -15.28 25.47
CA LEU A 43 11.93 -15.08 24.12
C LEU A 43 11.22 -13.74 24.00
N ASN A 44 10.43 -13.33 25.00
CA ASN A 44 9.72 -12.05 25.00
C ASN A 44 10.70 -10.86 25.05
N ILE A 45 11.74 -10.94 25.90
CA ILE A 45 12.83 -9.94 25.98
C ILE A 45 13.58 -9.87 24.65
N PHE A 46 13.96 -11.01 24.07
CA PHE A 46 14.69 -11.06 22.79
C PHE A 46 13.83 -10.56 21.62
N GLN A 47 12.52 -10.85 21.62
CA GLN A 47 11.57 -10.33 20.63
C GLN A 47 11.40 -8.81 20.74
N ARG A 48 11.30 -8.25 21.96
CA ARG A 48 11.32 -6.80 22.21
C ARG A 48 12.63 -6.16 21.74
N TYR A 49 13.77 -6.80 22.04
CA TYR A 49 15.09 -6.29 21.66
C TYR A 49 15.34 -6.35 20.15
N ARG A 50 14.85 -7.40 19.46
CA ARG A 50 14.79 -7.48 17.99
C ARG A 50 13.93 -6.36 17.42
N TRP A 51 12.74 -6.09 17.97
CA TRP A 51 11.89 -4.97 17.55
C TRP A 51 12.61 -3.63 17.70
N GLN A 52 13.30 -3.40 18.82
CA GLN A 52 14.07 -2.16 19.08
C GLN A 52 15.31 -1.98 18.20
N LYS A 53 15.99 -3.06 17.78
CA LYS A 53 17.06 -2.97 16.78
C LYS A 53 16.50 -2.73 15.38
N TRP A 54 15.41 -3.41 15.02
CA TRP A 54 14.81 -3.34 13.70
C TRP A 54 14.08 -2.01 13.44
N SER A 55 13.38 -1.44 14.44
CA SER A 55 12.72 -0.14 14.34
C SER A 55 13.69 1.00 13.99
N LYS A 56 14.94 0.92 14.48
CA LYS A 56 16.03 1.85 14.13
C LYS A 56 16.47 1.72 12.67
N THR A 57 16.48 0.51 12.11
CA THR A 57 16.72 0.26 10.69
C THR A 57 15.57 0.75 9.80
N LEU A 58 14.32 0.71 10.28
CA LEU A 58 13.14 1.20 9.55
C LEU A 58 13.00 2.73 9.56
N ASN A 59 13.48 3.39 10.61
CA ASN A 59 13.40 4.85 10.80
C ASN A 59 13.89 5.68 9.57
N PRO A 60 15.05 5.41 8.93
CA PRO A 60 15.45 6.14 7.72
C PRO A 60 14.52 5.91 6.52
N THR A 61 14.00 4.70 6.32
CA THR A 61 13.03 4.41 5.23
C THR A 61 11.71 5.13 5.46
N PHE A 62 11.23 5.17 6.72
CA PHE A 62 10.05 5.92 7.15
C PHE A 62 10.21 7.43 6.91
N HIS A 63 11.36 8.02 7.24
CA HIS A 63 11.61 9.45 7.00
C HIS A 63 11.68 9.81 5.52
N LYS A 64 12.27 8.95 4.67
CA LYS A 64 12.21 9.12 3.21
C LYS A 64 10.76 9.09 2.69
N LEU A 65 9.99 8.08 3.11
CA LEU A 65 8.57 7.95 2.76
C LEU A 65 7.75 9.20 3.12
N ILE A 66 7.99 9.82 4.29
CA ILE A 66 7.35 11.09 4.68
C ILE A 66 7.75 12.24 3.77
N GLN A 67 9.05 12.36 3.44
CA GLN A 67 9.57 13.48 2.64
C GLN A 67 9.12 13.42 1.17
N GLU A 68 9.02 12.21 0.61
CA GLU A 68 8.55 11.96 -0.76
C GLU A 68 7.03 12.13 -0.88
N ASN A 69 6.26 11.40 -0.07
CA ASN A 69 4.79 11.31 -0.19
C ASN A 69 4.04 12.40 0.61
N GLN A 70 4.68 13.54 0.92
CA GLN A 70 4.09 14.65 1.69
C GLN A 70 3.42 14.21 3.00
N GLY A 71 4.04 13.27 3.73
CA GLY A 71 3.51 12.73 4.99
C GLY A 71 2.44 11.64 4.84
N ARG A 72 1.99 11.27 3.64
CA ARG A 72 1.12 10.09 3.42
C ARG A 72 1.96 8.83 3.37
N ILE A 73 1.66 7.80 4.17
CA ILE A 73 2.30 6.49 4.10
C ILE A 73 1.23 5.41 4.10
N THR A 74 1.31 4.43 3.19
CA THR A 74 0.45 3.24 3.23
C THR A 74 1.16 2.08 3.92
N THR A 75 0.40 1.14 4.49
CA THR A 75 0.97 -0.13 4.97
C THR A 75 1.76 -0.87 3.88
N LEU A 76 1.36 -0.74 2.62
CA LEU A 76 1.94 -1.44 1.48
C LEU A 76 3.27 -0.82 1.04
N ASP A 77 3.37 0.50 0.91
CA ASP A 77 4.62 1.18 0.50
C ASP A 77 5.74 0.93 1.53
N LEU A 78 5.42 1.03 2.83
CA LEU A 78 6.37 0.64 3.88
C LEU A 78 6.72 -0.86 3.86
N ALA A 79 5.75 -1.74 3.60
CA ALA A 79 6.00 -3.19 3.49
C ALA A 79 6.96 -3.53 2.35
N MET A 80 6.74 -2.93 1.16
CA MET A 80 7.57 -3.14 -0.03
C MET A 80 8.97 -2.54 0.16
N ARG A 81 9.08 -1.24 0.45
CA ARG A 81 10.38 -0.54 0.53
C ARG A 81 11.30 -1.02 1.64
N ALA A 82 10.74 -1.60 2.71
CA ALA A 82 11.52 -2.16 3.81
C ALA A 82 11.48 -3.70 3.90
N ASN A 83 11.05 -4.36 2.81
CA ASN A 83 11.02 -5.82 2.63
C ASN A 83 10.47 -6.58 3.86
N LEU A 84 9.23 -6.26 4.24
CA LEU A 84 8.61 -6.72 5.47
C LEU A 84 7.12 -7.01 5.31
N SER A 85 6.60 -7.94 6.11
CA SER A 85 5.18 -8.34 6.01
C SER A 85 4.24 -7.21 6.43
N ALA A 86 3.12 -7.06 5.73
CA ALA A 86 2.14 -5.98 5.95
C ALA A 86 1.65 -5.88 7.41
N ALA A 87 1.53 -6.99 8.14
CA ALA A 87 1.19 -7.00 9.56
C ALA A 87 2.26 -6.33 10.45
N LYS A 88 3.54 -6.42 10.09
CA LYS A 88 4.63 -5.68 10.76
C LYS A 88 4.66 -4.22 10.32
N ALA A 89 4.38 -3.93 9.04
CA ALA A 89 4.26 -2.57 8.52
C ALA A 89 3.17 -1.80 9.27
N LYS A 90 1.96 -2.37 9.33
CA LYS A 90 0.82 -1.82 10.06
C LYS A 90 1.19 -1.54 11.52
N ARG A 91 1.69 -2.55 12.24
CA ARG A 91 2.09 -2.40 13.66
C ARG A 91 3.20 -1.37 13.91
N TYR A 92 4.09 -1.14 12.95
CA TYR A 92 5.08 -0.06 13.02
C TYR A 92 4.45 1.32 12.76
N LEU A 93 3.54 1.42 11.79
CA LEU A 93 2.79 2.64 11.51
C LEU A 93 1.80 2.99 12.61
N ASP A 94 1.13 2.03 13.24
CA ASP A 94 0.28 2.22 14.43
C ASP A 94 1.10 2.82 15.59
N TYR A 95 2.28 2.26 15.85
CA TYR A 95 3.21 2.77 16.86
C TYR A 95 3.69 4.19 16.53
N LYS A 96 4.09 4.44 15.28
CA LYS A 96 4.50 5.78 14.82
C LYS A 96 3.35 6.78 14.79
N ALA A 97 2.11 6.34 14.54
CA ALA A 97 0.94 7.20 14.56
C ALA A 97 0.64 7.69 15.98
N ALA A 98 0.79 6.82 16.98
CA ALA A 98 0.72 7.22 18.39
C ALA A 98 1.90 8.13 18.81
N GLU A 99 3.11 7.91 18.26
CA GLU A 99 4.30 8.73 18.55
C GLU A 99 4.25 10.15 17.92
N PHE A 100 3.66 10.29 16.73
CA PHE A 100 3.65 11.53 15.94
C PHE A 100 2.25 12.15 15.71
N GLY A 101 1.20 11.65 16.38
CA GLY A 101 -0.17 12.16 16.26
C GLY A 101 -0.79 11.98 14.86
N ALA A 102 -0.37 10.94 14.12
CA ALA A 102 -0.80 10.73 12.74
C ALA A 102 -2.26 10.24 12.66
N ARG A 103 -2.99 10.71 11.65
CA ARG A 103 -4.35 10.22 11.38
C ARG A 103 -4.30 8.90 10.61
N VAL A 104 -5.00 7.89 11.10
CA VAL A 104 -5.29 6.67 10.33
C VAL A 104 -6.42 7.00 9.37
N LEU A 105 -6.25 6.66 8.09
CA LEU A 105 -7.26 6.78 7.06
C LEU A 105 -7.95 5.42 6.85
N GLU A 106 -9.26 5.47 6.67
CA GLU A 106 -10.10 4.32 6.30
C GLU A 106 -9.51 3.61 5.07
N PRO A 107 -9.50 2.26 4.99
CA PRO A 107 -8.79 1.54 3.94
C PRO A 107 -9.55 1.55 2.60
N GLU A 108 -9.52 2.71 1.91
CA GLU A 108 -10.13 2.98 0.59
C GLU A 108 -9.84 1.88 -0.46
N ASN A 109 -8.65 1.25 -0.36
CA ASN A 109 -8.22 0.17 -1.26
C ASN A 109 -7.70 -1.07 -0.50
N GLY A 110 -8.27 -1.37 0.66
CA GLY A 110 -7.87 -2.51 1.51
C GLY A 110 -6.51 -2.34 2.22
N SER A 111 -5.74 -1.30 1.89
CA SER A 111 -4.57 -0.86 2.64
C SER A 111 -4.92 0.38 3.47
N SER A 112 -4.69 0.32 4.79
CA SER A 112 -4.85 1.48 5.66
C SER A 112 -3.81 2.54 5.32
N GLY A 113 -4.25 3.77 5.05
CA GLY A 113 -3.39 4.93 4.93
C GLY A 113 -3.08 5.54 6.30
N TYR A 114 -1.93 6.20 6.42
CA TYR A 114 -1.54 6.96 7.60
C TYR A 114 -1.05 8.34 7.14
N PHE A 115 -1.56 9.41 7.75
CA PHE A 115 -1.17 10.79 7.43
C PHE A 115 -0.43 11.44 8.60
N PHE A 116 0.88 11.64 8.39
CA PHE A 116 1.82 12.25 9.33
C PHE A 116 1.94 13.75 9.05
N VAL A 117 1.40 14.55 9.97
CA VAL A 117 1.52 16.02 9.91
C VAL A 117 2.99 16.40 10.01
N THR A 118 3.49 17.11 8.99
CA THR A 118 4.91 17.40 8.78
C THR A 118 5.07 18.88 8.44
N ALA A 119 6.25 19.48 8.68
CA ALA A 119 6.47 20.92 8.44
C ALA A 119 6.05 21.40 7.03
N ARG A 120 6.18 20.58 5.99
CA ARG A 120 5.70 20.89 4.63
C ARG A 120 4.17 20.92 4.51
N THR A 121 3.46 19.97 5.13
CA THR A 121 1.98 19.95 5.11
C THR A 121 1.36 20.93 6.10
N LEU A 122 2.10 21.34 7.15
CA LEU A 122 1.73 22.51 7.94
C LEU A 122 1.93 23.81 7.14
N GLY A 123 3.06 23.93 6.42
CA GLY A 123 3.35 25.07 5.56
C GLY A 123 2.21 25.39 4.60
N SER A 124 1.80 24.42 3.78
CA SER A 124 0.69 24.62 2.82
C SER A 124 -0.64 25.00 3.50
N ILE A 125 -0.95 24.45 4.67
CA ILE A 125 -2.18 24.77 5.41
C ILE A 125 -2.16 26.19 6.01
N PHE A 126 -0.98 26.76 6.25
CA PHE A 126 -0.83 28.15 6.68
C PHE A 126 -0.70 29.12 5.49
N ASP A 127 -0.06 28.72 4.38
CA ASP A 127 -0.04 29.47 3.10
C ASP A 127 -1.47 29.71 2.57
N ASP A 128 -2.36 28.72 2.66
CA ASP A 128 -3.79 28.82 2.26
C ASP A 128 -4.57 29.93 3.02
N SER A 129 -3.97 30.58 4.02
CA SER A 129 -4.56 31.71 4.77
C SER A 129 -4.05 33.09 4.33
N GLU A 130 -3.04 33.18 3.46
CA GLU A 130 -2.55 34.42 2.87
C GLU A 130 -3.00 34.47 1.39
N PRO A 131 -3.58 35.58 0.89
CA PRO A 131 -3.98 35.66 -0.51
C PRO A 131 -2.73 35.49 -1.39
N PRO A 132 -2.82 34.82 -2.56
CA PRO A 132 -1.65 34.44 -3.36
C PRO A 132 -0.90 35.70 -3.83
N LEU A 133 0.12 36.06 -3.05
CA LEU A 133 1.00 37.18 -3.33
C LEU A 133 1.92 36.70 -4.45
N SER A 134 1.71 37.25 -5.66
CA SER A 134 2.34 36.80 -6.91
C SER A 134 3.85 37.00 -6.92
N LEU A 135 4.56 36.13 -6.20
CA LEU A 135 6.01 36.02 -6.17
C LEU A 135 6.44 34.92 -7.16
N PRO A 136 7.42 35.18 -8.05
CA PRO A 136 7.72 34.26 -9.15
C PRO A 136 8.11 32.85 -8.73
N GLU A 137 7.90 31.93 -9.68
CA GLU A 137 8.48 30.60 -9.69
C GLU A 137 10.01 30.68 -9.44
N PRO A 138 10.60 29.77 -8.64
CA PRO A 138 12.03 29.82 -8.31
C PRO A 138 12.88 29.33 -9.49
N GLU A 139 13.03 30.18 -10.50
CA GLU A 139 13.97 29.99 -11.61
C GLU A 139 15.40 29.78 -11.06
N PHE A 140 16.10 28.78 -11.61
CA PHE A 140 17.39 28.29 -11.10
C PHE A 140 18.58 29.16 -11.56
N GLU A 141 18.43 30.49 -11.43
CA GLU A 141 19.38 31.49 -11.90
C GLU A 141 20.63 31.58 -10.99
N GLN A 142 21.80 31.32 -11.58
CA GLN A 142 23.07 31.30 -10.87
C GLN A 142 23.61 32.71 -10.67
N LYS A 143 23.50 33.25 -9.45
CA LYS A 143 23.96 34.59 -9.07
C LYS A 143 25.47 34.79 -9.26
N THR A 144 25.88 35.15 -10.47
CA THR A 144 27.20 35.70 -10.79
C THR A 144 27.12 37.23 -10.77
N LEU A 145 28.22 37.89 -10.42
CA LEU A 145 28.26 39.34 -10.18
C LEU A 145 28.00 40.16 -11.45
N VAL A 146 27.29 41.28 -11.29
CA VAL A 146 27.16 42.34 -12.28
C VAL A 146 28.35 43.29 -12.22
N GLU A 147 28.97 43.59 -13.36
CA GLU A 147 29.75 44.81 -13.57
C GLU A 147 29.75 45.22 -15.06
N ASP A 148 29.57 46.51 -15.29
CA ASP A 148 29.56 47.30 -16.54
C ASP A 148 28.83 46.84 -17.84
N LEU A 149 28.00 47.76 -18.33
CA LEU A 149 27.59 47.89 -19.74
C LEU A 149 28.63 48.76 -20.49
N PRO A 150 28.84 48.52 -21.79
CA PRO A 150 28.29 49.51 -22.73
C PRO A 150 27.70 48.94 -24.04
N ALA A 151 26.52 49.47 -24.38
CA ALA A 151 26.06 49.93 -25.69
C ALA A 151 26.61 49.34 -27.03
N LEU A 152 25.64 48.87 -27.84
CA LEU A 152 25.49 49.08 -29.31
C LEU A 152 26.48 48.45 -30.31
N GLU A 153 26.01 47.43 -31.04
CA GLU A 153 26.07 47.24 -32.53
C GLU A 153 25.22 45.98 -32.84
N GLU A 154 24.08 46.01 -33.55
CA GLU A 154 23.76 46.29 -34.97
C GLU A 154 23.80 45.02 -35.88
N ASN A 155 22.75 44.83 -36.70
CA ASN A 155 22.59 43.81 -37.78
C ASN A 155 22.44 42.32 -37.37
N GLN A 156 21.69 41.43 -38.06
CA GLN A 156 20.69 41.60 -39.13
C GLN A 156 19.74 40.36 -39.26
N VAL A 157 18.43 40.61 -39.40
CA VAL A 157 17.50 40.10 -40.47
C VAL A 157 17.02 38.62 -40.55
N GLN A 158 15.81 38.48 -41.14
CA GLN A 158 15.16 37.29 -41.77
C GLN A 158 14.38 36.26 -40.91
N GLU A 159 13.08 36.55 -40.77
CA GLU A 159 11.94 35.64 -41.02
C GLU A 159 11.54 35.75 -42.52
N PRO A 160 10.83 34.80 -43.17
CA PRO A 160 10.50 33.40 -42.84
C PRO A 160 11.08 32.40 -43.88
N GLU A 161 10.80 31.08 -43.73
CA GLU A 161 10.33 30.29 -44.89
C GLU A 161 9.43 29.11 -44.47
N GLU A 162 8.51 28.74 -45.35
CA GLU A 162 7.49 27.69 -45.21
C GLU A 162 7.80 26.58 -46.22
N ASN A 163 7.92 25.31 -45.82
CA ASN A 163 7.59 24.12 -46.64
C ASN A 163 7.74 22.77 -45.90
N GLU A 164 6.59 22.12 -45.69
CA GLU A 164 6.22 20.73 -46.07
C GLU A 164 7.18 19.50 -45.99
N VAL A 165 6.55 18.34 -45.73
CA VAL A 165 7.00 16.93 -45.96
C VAL A 165 8.13 16.33 -45.09
N ALA A 166 7.78 15.37 -44.21
CA ALA A 166 8.18 13.96 -44.33
C ALA A 166 7.70 13.06 -43.17
N THR A 167 7.09 11.91 -43.51
CA THR A 167 6.99 10.70 -42.67
C THR A 167 7.88 9.64 -43.33
N PRO A 168 8.75 8.94 -42.58
CA PRO A 168 8.57 7.48 -42.49
C PRO A 168 8.99 6.83 -41.14
N GLU A 169 8.35 5.67 -40.87
CA GLU A 169 8.89 4.39 -40.33
C GLU A 169 9.90 4.41 -39.15
N GLN A 170 9.62 3.82 -37.98
CA GLN A 170 9.47 2.38 -37.64
C GLN A 170 10.75 1.52 -37.69
N THR A 171 10.80 0.50 -36.80
CA THR A 171 11.76 -0.62 -36.70
C THR A 171 13.11 -0.23 -36.03
N THR A 172 13.47 -0.63 -34.81
CA THR A 172 13.41 -1.92 -34.06
C THR A 172 14.53 -2.91 -34.39
N ILE A 173 15.48 -3.07 -33.46
CA ILE A 173 16.33 -4.26 -33.20
C ILE A 173 16.48 -4.27 -31.65
N ALA A 174 15.95 -5.23 -30.88
CA ALA A 174 16.43 -6.61 -30.63
C ALA A 174 17.75 -6.65 -29.82
N GLU A 175 18.25 -7.73 -29.21
CA GLU A 175 18.04 -9.20 -29.33
C GLU A 175 18.65 -9.86 -28.05
N ALA A 176 18.26 -10.99 -27.44
CA ALA A 176 17.19 -12.00 -27.54
C ALA A 176 16.70 -12.33 -26.10
N GLU A 177 16.00 -13.40 -25.67
CA GLU A 177 15.52 -14.70 -26.19
C GLU A 177 14.03 -14.87 -25.79
N THR A 178 13.12 -15.59 -26.48
CA THR A 178 13.14 -16.93 -27.12
C THR A 178 13.09 -18.06 -26.07
N SER A 179 11.95 -18.74 -25.85
CA SER A 179 11.44 -19.73 -26.80
C SER A 179 9.92 -20.00 -26.70
N SER A 180 9.25 -20.03 -27.86
CA SER A 180 8.01 -20.79 -28.13
C SER A 180 8.41 -22.20 -28.69
N PRO A 181 7.56 -23.10 -29.24
CA PRO A 181 6.16 -23.03 -29.74
C PRO A 181 5.24 -24.10 -29.05
N ASP A 182 4.03 -24.53 -29.48
CA ASP A 182 3.37 -24.64 -30.79
C ASP A 182 1.84 -24.40 -30.77
N THR A 183 1.32 -24.02 -31.94
CA THR A 183 -0.09 -23.96 -32.38
C THR A 183 -0.65 -25.37 -32.74
N PRO A 184 -1.95 -25.55 -33.13
CA PRO A 184 -3.08 -24.62 -33.17
C PRO A 184 -4.39 -25.14 -32.51
N THR A 185 -5.40 -24.28 -32.36
CA THR A 185 -6.81 -24.58 -32.71
C THR A 185 -7.61 -23.27 -32.87
N HIS A 186 -8.48 -23.23 -33.87
CA HIS A 186 -9.43 -22.15 -34.11
C HIS A 186 -10.71 -22.37 -33.31
N VAL A 187 -11.03 -21.48 -32.37
CA VAL A 187 -12.37 -21.32 -31.80
C VAL A 187 -12.67 -19.83 -31.74
N GLN A 188 -13.88 -19.42 -32.13
CA GLN A 188 -14.36 -18.06 -31.89
C GLN A 188 -15.09 -18.03 -30.55
N VAL A 189 -14.48 -17.41 -29.55
CA VAL A 189 -15.08 -17.09 -28.26
C VAL A 189 -14.72 -15.63 -27.95
N ALA A 190 -15.60 -14.91 -27.27
CA ALA A 190 -15.35 -13.53 -26.85
C ALA A 190 -14.05 -13.43 -26.00
N PRO A 191 -13.38 -12.26 -25.95
CA PRO A 191 -12.23 -12.06 -25.07
C PRO A 191 -12.64 -12.27 -23.60
N GLU A 192 -12.34 -13.45 -23.06
CA GLU A 192 -12.95 -14.02 -21.85
C GLU A 192 -12.77 -13.14 -20.61
N SER A 193 -11.72 -12.33 -20.58
CA SER A 193 -11.59 -11.22 -19.65
C SER A 193 -10.63 -10.15 -20.14
N LEU A 194 -10.97 -8.88 -19.93
CA LEU A 194 -10.10 -7.74 -20.20
C LEU A 194 -9.52 -7.18 -18.90
N LEU A 195 -8.25 -6.75 -18.94
CA LEU A 195 -7.66 -5.92 -17.90
C LEU A 195 -8.20 -4.50 -17.97
N GLN A 196 -8.12 -3.77 -16.86
CA GLN A 196 -8.57 -2.37 -16.74
C GLN A 196 -8.00 -1.46 -17.85
N SER A 197 -6.75 -1.66 -18.26
CA SER A 197 -6.07 -0.93 -19.33
C SER A 197 -6.50 -1.33 -20.75
N GLU A 198 -7.10 -2.50 -20.92
CA GLU A 198 -7.55 -3.04 -22.21
C GLU A 198 -9.00 -2.62 -22.45
N LEU A 199 -9.86 -2.76 -21.44
CA LEU A 199 -11.21 -2.20 -21.47
C LEU A 199 -11.17 -0.67 -21.62
N ALA A 200 -10.23 0.02 -20.96
CA ALA A 200 -10.03 1.46 -21.13
C ALA A 200 -9.73 1.86 -22.58
N LYS A 201 -8.83 1.13 -23.26
CA LYS A 201 -8.55 1.33 -24.69
C LYS A 201 -9.76 1.02 -25.58
N ARG A 202 -10.55 0.00 -25.24
CA ARG A 202 -11.73 -0.43 -25.99
C ARG A 202 -12.92 0.53 -25.87
N LEU A 203 -13.08 1.17 -24.71
CA LEU A 203 -14.15 2.16 -24.44
C LEU A 203 -13.74 3.62 -24.73
N ASP A 204 -12.55 3.85 -25.32
CA ASP A 204 -11.90 5.16 -25.53
C ASP A 204 -11.94 6.10 -24.30
N VAL A 205 -11.46 5.58 -23.16
CA VAL A 205 -11.38 6.34 -21.90
C VAL A 205 -10.08 6.04 -21.15
N ASN A 206 -9.70 6.94 -20.23
CA ASN A 206 -8.59 6.67 -19.33
C ASN A 206 -8.93 5.51 -18.37
N SER A 207 -7.94 4.65 -18.07
CA SER A 207 -8.04 3.56 -17.08
C SER A 207 -8.61 4.02 -15.73
N SER A 208 -8.35 5.27 -15.34
CA SER A 208 -8.85 5.89 -14.10
C SER A 208 -10.35 6.16 -14.11
N THR A 209 -10.96 6.34 -15.29
CA THR A 209 -12.41 6.51 -15.45
C THR A 209 -13.11 5.17 -15.25
N VAL A 210 -12.63 4.11 -15.92
CA VAL A 210 -13.11 2.73 -15.73
C VAL A 210 -12.99 2.32 -14.24
N TYR A 211 -11.87 2.66 -13.60
CA TYR A 211 -11.63 2.39 -12.18
C TYR A 211 -12.67 2.99 -11.22
N LYS A 212 -13.16 4.19 -11.53
CA LYS A 212 -14.16 4.90 -10.72
C LYS A 212 -15.58 4.40 -10.99
N HIS A 213 -15.88 4.03 -12.24
CA HIS A 213 -17.23 3.60 -12.61
C HIS A 213 -17.51 2.12 -12.32
N ARG A 214 -16.50 1.24 -12.24
CA ARG A 214 -16.65 -0.22 -12.00
C ARG A 214 -17.38 -0.63 -10.71
N SER A 215 -17.53 0.29 -9.75
CA SER A 215 -18.23 0.08 -8.48
C SER A 215 -19.68 0.59 -8.49
N ASN A 216 -20.14 1.16 -9.61
CA ASN A 216 -21.51 1.67 -9.75
C ASN A 216 -22.41 0.53 -10.26
N PRO A 217 -23.67 0.42 -9.80
CA PRO A 217 -24.60 -0.59 -10.29
C PRO A 217 -24.84 -0.46 -11.81
N ASP A 218 -24.83 0.76 -12.32
CA ASP A 218 -25.09 1.07 -13.73
C ASP A 218 -23.87 0.84 -14.64
N PHE A 219 -22.77 0.25 -14.13
CA PHE A 219 -21.52 0.06 -14.88
C PHE A 219 -21.70 -0.81 -16.13
N ALA A 220 -22.54 -1.83 -16.06
CA ALA A 220 -22.88 -2.68 -17.20
C ALA A 220 -23.55 -1.89 -18.34
N GLU A 221 -24.40 -0.92 -18.01
CA GLU A 221 -25.07 -0.06 -19.00
C GLU A 221 -24.14 1.04 -19.53
N TRP A 222 -23.33 1.61 -18.64
CA TRP A 222 -22.33 2.63 -18.98
C TRP A 222 -21.27 2.09 -19.94
N SER A 223 -20.78 0.88 -19.69
CA SER A 223 -19.81 0.20 -20.57
C SER A 223 -20.45 -0.19 -21.91
N ARG A 224 -21.65 -0.80 -21.90
CA ARG A 224 -22.46 -1.06 -23.11
C ARG A 224 -22.66 0.17 -24.00
N SER A 225 -22.85 1.34 -23.40
CA SER A 225 -23.04 2.63 -24.09
C SER A 225 -21.74 3.21 -24.69
N ARG A 226 -20.57 2.65 -24.36
CA ARG A 226 -19.24 3.07 -24.85
C ARG A 226 -18.49 2.00 -25.63
N ASP A 227 -18.95 0.76 -25.58
CA ASP A 227 -18.32 -0.38 -26.24
C ASP A 227 -18.67 -0.41 -27.74
N PRO A 228 -17.68 -0.47 -28.66
CA PRO A 228 -17.93 -0.49 -30.10
C PRO A 228 -18.78 -1.68 -30.60
N GLU A 229 -18.85 -2.77 -29.83
CA GLU A 229 -19.68 -3.95 -30.14
C GLU A 229 -20.90 -4.06 -29.22
N GLY A 230 -21.18 -3.03 -28.41
CA GLY A 230 -22.33 -3.00 -27.49
C GLY A 230 -22.25 -4.01 -26.33
N ILE A 231 -21.05 -4.45 -25.96
CA ILE A 231 -20.85 -5.40 -24.86
C ILE A 231 -21.00 -4.69 -23.51
N ALA A 232 -21.85 -5.22 -22.63
CA ALA A 232 -21.90 -4.82 -21.23
C ALA A 232 -20.76 -5.52 -20.47
N TRP A 233 -20.03 -4.79 -19.62
CA TRP A 233 -18.92 -5.33 -18.85
C TRP A 233 -19.19 -5.27 -17.34
N GLU A 234 -18.78 -6.31 -16.61
CA GLU A 234 -18.81 -6.39 -15.15
C GLU A 234 -17.39 -6.51 -14.58
N TYR A 235 -17.17 -6.00 -13.37
CA TYR A 235 -15.88 -6.09 -12.69
C TYR A 235 -15.86 -7.18 -11.62
N SER A 236 -15.11 -8.26 -11.87
CA SER A 236 -14.79 -9.24 -10.82
C SER A 236 -13.72 -8.67 -9.89
N SER A 237 -14.06 -8.51 -8.62
CA SER A 237 -13.13 -8.09 -7.58
C SER A 237 -12.13 -9.18 -7.17
N GLU A 238 -12.48 -10.45 -7.39
CA GLU A 238 -11.68 -11.64 -7.11
C GLU A 238 -10.50 -11.74 -8.08
N GLU A 239 -10.76 -11.67 -9.39
CA GLU A 239 -9.72 -11.75 -10.42
C GLU A 239 -9.15 -10.39 -10.85
N LYS A 240 -9.78 -9.27 -10.42
CA LYS A 240 -9.47 -7.89 -10.83
C LYS A 240 -9.58 -7.66 -12.35
N ARG A 241 -10.47 -8.42 -12.98
CA ARG A 241 -10.70 -8.50 -14.42
C ARG A 241 -12.11 -8.03 -14.77
N PHE A 242 -12.28 -7.56 -15.98
CA PHE A 242 -13.59 -7.22 -16.55
C PHE A 242 -14.08 -8.36 -17.43
N PHE A 243 -15.30 -8.82 -17.16
CA PHE A 243 -15.95 -9.93 -17.85
C PHE A 243 -17.12 -9.41 -18.69
N PRO A 244 -17.35 -9.96 -19.90
CA PRO A 244 -18.46 -9.55 -20.74
C PRO A 244 -19.77 -10.17 -20.24
N ILE A 245 -20.71 -9.36 -19.76
CA ILE A 245 -22.12 -9.78 -19.64
C ILE A 245 -22.69 -9.78 -21.05
N ALA A 246 -22.68 -10.95 -21.70
CA ALA A 246 -23.47 -11.17 -22.89
C ALA A 246 -24.96 -11.13 -22.51
N VAL A 247 -25.65 -10.05 -22.89
CA VAL A 247 -27.11 -9.99 -22.82
C VAL A 247 -27.65 -10.82 -23.98
N GLU A 248 -28.12 -12.03 -23.67
CA GLU A 248 -28.86 -12.89 -24.60
C GLU A 248 -30.14 -12.16 -25.08
N GLN A 249 -30.46 -12.26 -26.37
CA GLN A 249 -31.55 -11.51 -27.02
C GLN A 249 -32.91 -12.22 -26.94
#